data_AF-A0A382LGN1-F1
#
_entry.id   AF-A0A382LGN1-F1
#
_cell.length_a   1.000
_cell.length_b   1.000
_cell.length_c   1.000
_cell.angle_alpha   90.00
_cell.angle_beta   90.00
_cell.angle_gamma   90.00
#
_symmetry.space_group_name_H-M   'P 1'
#
loop_
_entity.id
_entity.type
_entity.pdbx_description
1 polymer ?
#
loop_
_entity_poly.entity_id
_entity_poly.type
_entity_poly.pdbx_seq_one_letter_code
_entity_poly.pdbx_strand_id
1 'polypeptide(L)' 'MLRALYTSASGMQGQQMNLDVIANNLANVNTTGFKKSKMEFQDMLYQTNRAAGAEAGG' A
#
# COMPACT_ATOMS: atom_id res chain seq x y z
N MET A 1 -1.39 -19.13 6.08
CA MET A 1 -2.52 -18.24 6.47
C MET A 1 -2.06 -16.92 7.07
N LEU A 2 -1.10 -16.89 8.01
CA LEU A 2 -0.61 -15.66 8.64
C LEU A 2 -0.13 -14.59 7.64
N ARG A 3 0.70 -14.95 6.66
CA ARG A 3 1.21 -14.00 5.63
C ARG A 3 0.08 -13.34 4.84
N ALA A 4 -0.93 -14.11 4.43
CA ALA A 4 -2.07 -13.59 3.68
C ALA A 4 -2.87 -12.59 4.52
N LEU A 5 -3.08 -12.88 5.81
CA LEU A 5 -3.76 -11.95 6.73
C LEU A 5 -2.99 -10.63 6.88
N TYR A 6 -1.66 -10.70 7.04
CA TYR A 6 -0.83 -9.49 7.10
C TYR A 6 -0.88 -8.69 5.80
N THR A 7 -0.85 -9.35 4.64
CA THR A 7 -1.01 -8.68 3.33
C THR A 7 -2.39 -8.05 3.18
N SER A 8 -3.46 -8.73 3.60
CA SER A 8 -4.81 -8.17 3.59
C SER A 8 -4.94 -6.98 4.55
N ALA A 9 -4.36 -7.07 5.75
CA ALA A 9 -4.37 -6.00 6.74
C ALA A 9 -3.60 -4.77 6.23
N SER A 10 -2.41 -4.95 5.65
CA SER A 10 -1.65 -3.83 5.06
C SER A 10 -2.38 -3.22 3.87
N GLY A 11 -3.05 -4.03 3.05
CA GLY A 11 -3.91 -3.55 1.97
C GLY A 11 -5.09 -2.72 2.48
N MET A 12 -5.82 -3.20 3.49
CA MET A 12 -6.92 -2.47 4.10
C MET A 12 -6.46 -1.16 4.74
N GLN A 13 -5.33 -1.16 5.44
CA GLN A 13 -4.76 0.05 6.03
C GLN A 13 -4.38 1.07 4.96
N GLY A 14 -3.79 0.63 3.85
CA GLY A 14 -3.48 1.48 2.71
C GLY A 14 -4.75 2.09 2.08
N GLN A 15 -5.81 1.30 1.93
CA GLN A 15 -7.10 1.80 1.44
C GLN A 15 -7.74 2.82 2.39
N GLN A 16 -7.69 2.57 3.70
CA GLN A 16 -8.20 3.51 4.70
C GLN A 16 -7.49 4.87 4.58
N MET A 17 -6.16 4.87 4.51
CA MET A 17 -5.39 6.10 4.39
C MET A 17 -5.70 6.85 3.08
N ASN A 18 -5.96 6.13 1.98
CA ASN A 18 -6.37 6.75 0.72
C ASN A 18 -7.74 7.43 0.86
N LEU A 19 -8.70 6.75 1.50
CA LEU A 19 -10.01 7.34 1.79
C LEU A 19 -9.88 8.59 2.67
N ASP A 20 -9.01 8.59 3.68
CA ASP A 20 -8.79 9.73 4.55
C ASP A 20 -8.21 10.93 3.77
N VAL A 21 -7.27 10.69 2.84
CA VAL A 21 -6.70 11.73 1.96
C VAL A 21 -7.77 12.28 1.02
N ILE A 22 -8.61 11.42 0.43
CA ILE A 22 -9.73 11.86 -0.42
C ILE A 22 -10.72 12.69 0.39
N ALA A 23 -11.10 12.24 1.58
CA ALA A 23 -12.03 12.93 2.46
C ALA A 23 -11.48 14.31 2.86
N ASN A 24 -10.20 14.39 3.23
CA ASN A 24 -9.56 15.67 3.58
C ASN A 24 -9.52 16.65 2.39
N ASN A 25 -9.19 16.16 1.20
CA ASN A 25 -9.20 16.98 -0.01
C ASN A 25 -10.60 17.48 -0.37
N LEU A 26 -11.61 16.63 -0.23
CA LEU A 26 -13.00 16.98 -0.52
C LEU A 26 -13.53 18.01 0.50
N ALA A 27 -13.23 17.82 1.78
CA ALA A 27 -13.64 18.73 2.84
C ALA A 27 -13.05 20.15 2.66
N ASN A 28 -11.86 20.27 2.07
CA ASN A 28 -11.16 21.54 1.90
C ASN A 28 -11.19 22.10 0.46
N VAL A 29 -12.04 21.57 -0.42
CA VAL A 29 -12.09 21.99 -1.83
C VAL A 29 -12.41 23.47 -2.02
N ASN A 30 -13.17 24.06 -1.10
CA ASN A 30 -13.57 25.47 -1.14
C ASN A 30 -12.69 26.37 -0.25
N THR A 31 -11.66 25.82 0.40
CA THR A 31 -10.76 26.59 1.26
C THR A 31 -9.72 27.30 0.42
N THR A 32 -9.75 28.63 0.39
CA THR A 32 -8.79 29.44 -0.38
C THR A 32 -7.35 29.15 0.04
N GLY A 33 -6.49 28.82 -0.92
CA GLY A 33 -5.07 28.51 -0.68
C GLY A 33 -4.78 27.08 -0.24
N PHE A 34 -5.80 26.20 -0.17
CA PHE A 34 -5.60 24.78 0.13
C PHE A 34 -4.82 24.06 -0.99
N LYS A 35 -3.87 23.21 -0.60
CA LYS A 35 -3.07 22.38 -1.52
C LYS A 35 -3.50 20.93 -1.38
N LYS A 36 -3.93 20.34 -2.50
CA LYS A 36 -4.36 18.95 -2.55
C LYS A 36 -3.22 18.00 -2.24
N SER A 37 -3.48 17.01 -1.39
CA SER A 37 -2.56 15.90 -1.11
C SER A 37 -2.90 14.67 -1.96
N LYS A 38 -1.90 13.88 -2.34
CA LYS A 38 -2.10 12.63 -3.08
C LYS A 38 -1.36 11.51 -2.36
N MET A 39 -2.03 10.37 -2.19
CA MET A 39 -1.39 9.16 -1.70
C MET A 39 -0.81 8.36 -2.86
N GLU A 40 0.39 7.82 -2.67
CA GLU A 40 1.04 6.91 -3.61
C GLU A 40 1.47 5.64 -2.86
N PHE A 41 1.33 4.50 -3.54
CA PHE A 41 1.70 3.21 -3.00
C PHE A 41 3.01 2.74 -3.60
N GLN A 42 3.81 2.05 -2.80
CA GLN A 42 5.06 1.45 -3.22
C GLN A 42 5.08 -0.03 -2.83
N ASP A 43 5.77 -0.82 -3.63
CA ASP A 43 5.91 -2.24 -3.39
C ASP A 43 6.78 -2.50 -2.15
N MET A 44 6.48 -3.60 -1.45
CA MET A 44 7.34 -4.11 -0.38
C MET A 44 8.45 -5.01 -0.95
N LEU A 45 9.48 -5.26 -0.14
CA LEU A 45 10.59 -6.14 -0.50
C LEU A 45 10.08 -7.57 -0.80
N TYR A 46 10.48 -8.10 -1.95
CA TYR A 46 10.14 -9.45 -2.37
C TYR A 46 10.97 -10.50 -1.61
N GLN A 47 10.30 -11.52 -1.05
CA GLN A 47 10.98 -12.66 -0.47
C GLN A 47 11.30 -13.69 -1.56
N THR A 48 12.59 -13.89 -1.86
CA THR A 48 13.03 -14.96 -2.78
C THR A 48 13.21 -16.26 -2.00
N ASN A 49 12.34 -17.25 -2.25
CA ASN A 49 12.37 -18.54 -1.54
C ASN A 49 13.34 -19.55 -2.17
N ARG A 50 13.88 -19.27 -3.36
CA ARG A 50 14.93 -20.06 -4.01
C ARG A 50 15.85 -19.12 -4.76
N ALA A 51 17.16 -19.29 -4.57
CA ALA A 51 18.14 -18.62 -5.40
C ALA A 51 17.93 -19.05 -6.87
N ALA A 52 17.95 -18.09 -7.80
CA ALA A 52 17.93 -18.38 -9.22
C ALA A 52 19.15 -19.26 -9.54
N GLY A 53 18.90 -20.50 -9.98
CA GLY A 53 19.95 -21.48 -10.29
C GLY A 53 20.18 -22.59 -9.25
N ALA A 54 19.41 -22.67 -8.16
CA ALA A 54 19.49 -23.83 -7.27
C ALA A 54 18.88 -25.07 -7.96
N GLU A 55 19.75 -25.97 -8.42
CA GLU A 55 19.37 -27.25 -9.02
C GLU A 55 18.39 -27.99 -8.11
N ALA A 56 17.26 -28.40 -8.67
CA ALA A 56 16.39 -29.38 -8.03
C ALA A 56 17.11 -30.74 -8.12
N GLY A 57 18.08 -30.96 -7.22
CA GLY A 57 18.70 -32.27 -7.03
C GLY A 57 17.65 -33.28 -6.58
N GLY A 58 17.58 -34.41 -7.28
CA GLY A 58 16.68 -35.53 -7.03
C GLY A 58 17.10 -36.41 -5.85
#